data_AF-A0A653C722-F1
#
_entry.id   AF-A0A653C722-F1
#
_cell.length_a   1.000
_cell.length_b   1.000
_cell.length_c   1.000
_cell.angle_alpha   90.00
_cell.angle_beta   90.00
_cell.angle_gamma   90.00
#
_symmetry.space_group_name_H-M   'P 1'
#
loop_
_entity.id
_entity.type
_entity.pdbx_description
1 polymer ?
#
loop_
_entity_poly.entity_id
_entity_poly.type
_entity_poly.pdbx_seq_one_letter_code
_entity_poly.pdbx_strand_id
1 'polypeptide(L)' 'MNTSQGTVKGIIEGTPSKVDEMKHWLQKTGSPQSMIDKAVFTEEKEISKHTFSNFSIKR' A
#
# COMPACT_ATOMS: atom_id res chain seq x y z
N MET A 1 -3.48 -7.98 1.38
CA MET A 1 -4.48 -9.06 1.16
C MET A 1 -4.35 -9.50 -0.27
N ASN A 2 -4.06 -10.77 -0.49
CA ASN A 2 -4.04 -11.36 -1.84
C ASN A 2 -5.48 -11.65 -2.26
N THR A 3 -5.81 -11.36 -3.51
CA THR A 3 -7.14 -11.57 -4.08
C THR A 3 -7.12 -12.76 -5.05
N SER A 4 -8.27 -13.39 -5.26
CA SER A 4 -8.41 -14.47 -6.27
C SER A 4 -8.16 -14.00 -7.72
N GLN A 5 -8.12 -12.68 -7.95
CA GLN A 5 -7.83 -12.06 -9.23
C GLN A 5 -6.32 -11.88 -9.49
N GLY A 6 -5.46 -12.43 -8.63
CA GLY A 6 -4.00 -12.30 -8.77
C GLY A 6 -3.47 -10.91 -8.42
N THR A 7 -4.25 -10.08 -7.71
CA THR A 7 -3.81 -8.76 -7.24
C THR A 7 -3.63 -8.72 -5.73
N VAL A 8 -2.81 -7.80 -5.26
CA VAL A 8 -2.65 -7.50 -3.83
C VAL A 8 -3.34 -6.17 -3.52
N LYS A 9 -4.19 -6.16 -2.49
CA LYS A 9 -4.88 -4.96 -1.98
C LYS A 9 -4.50 -4.69 -0.53
N GLY A 10 -4.44 -3.41 -0.16
CA GLY A 10 -4.10 -2.97 1.18
C GLY A 10 -4.44 -1.49 1.40
N ILE A 11 -4.21 -1.03 2.62
CA ILE A 11 -4.34 0.37 3.02
C ILE A 11 -3.01 0.79 3.64
N ILE A 12 -2.60 2.03 3.40
CA ILE A 12 -1.43 2.65 4.02
C ILE A 12 -1.87 3.89 4.77
N GLU A 13 -1.34 4.07 5.97
CA GLU A 13 -1.55 5.24 6.81
C GLU A 13 -0.19 5.73 7.27
N GLY A 14 0.03 7.04 7.27
CA GLY A 14 1.31 7.63 7.63
C GLY A 14 1.32 9.13 7.40
N THR A 15 2.47 9.75 7.62
CA THR A 15 2.68 11.14 7.21
C THR A 15 2.66 11.24 5.67
N PRO A 16 2.24 12.37 5.08
CA PRO A 16 2.16 12.53 3.63
C PRO A 16 3.44 12.11 2.90
N SER A 17 4.61 12.56 3.40
CA SER A 17 5.91 12.20 2.83
C SER A 17 6.20 10.70 2.81
N LYS A 18 5.76 9.96 3.83
CA LYS A 18 5.96 8.50 3.93
C LYS A 18 4.95 7.73 3.10
N VAL A 19 3.73 8.25 2.99
CA VAL A 19 2.72 7.71 2.07
C VAL A 19 3.20 7.84 0.63
N ASP A 20 3.75 9.00 0.24
CA ASP A 20 4.29 9.22 -1.10
C ASP A 20 5.48 8.31 -1.43
N GLU A 21 6.41 8.16 -0.49
CA GLU A 21 7.55 7.23 -0.62
C GLU A 21 7.05 5.79 -0.84
N MET A 22 6.06 5.36 -0.07
CA MET A 22 5.46 4.02 -0.18
C MET A 22 4.70 3.85 -1.50
N LYS A 23 3.96 4.87 -1.96
CA LYS A 23 3.30 4.85 -3.28
C LYS A 23 4.30 4.64 -4.40
N HIS A 24 5.42 5.37 -4.37
CA HIS A 24 6.48 5.21 -5.35
C HIS A 24 7.06 3.79 -5.32
N TRP A 25 7.36 3.28 -4.12
CA TRP A 25 7.89 1.93 -3.94
C TRP A 25 6.95 0.84 -4.47
N LEU A 26 5.65 0.95 -4.17
CA LEU A 26 4.61 0.01 -4.64
C LEU A 26 4.36 0.08 -6.15
N GLN A 27 4.75 1.18 -6.81
CA GLN A 27 4.60 1.35 -8.25
C GLN A 27 5.84 0.94 -9.04
N LYS A 28 7.05 1.07 -8.46
CA LYS A 28 8.32 0.98 -9.19
C LYS A 28 9.27 -0.11 -8.71
N THR A 29 9.21 -0.47 -7.44
CA THR A 29 10.19 -1.37 -6.83
C THR A 29 9.56 -2.70 -6.45
N GLY A 30 8.57 -2.67 -5.57
CA GLY A 30 7.93 -3.88 -5.06
C GLY A 30 8.89 -4.84 -4.36
N SER A 31 8.42 -6.05 -4.11
CA SER A 31 9.25 -7.11 -3.55
C SER A 31 10.20 -7.69 -4.60
N PRO A 32 11.38 -8.23 -4.22
CA PRO A 32 12.37 -8.74 -5.17
C PRO A 32 11.86 -9.81 -6.14
N GLN A 33 10.81 -10.56 -5.76
CA GLN A 33 10.23 -11.63 -6.56
C GLN A 33 8.89 -11.25 -7.20
N SER A 34 8.42 -10.02 -7.03
CA SER A 34 7.18 -9.54 -7.64
C SER A 34 7.45 -8.72 -8.89
N MET A 35 6.60 -8.88 -9.89
CA MET A 35 6.48 -7.96 -11.01
C MET A 35 5.27 -7.05 -10.79
N ILE A 36 5.46 -5.74 -10.94
CA ILE A 36 4.37 -4.76 -10.83
C ILE A 36 3.94 -4.38 -12.23
N ASP A 37 2.83 -4.95 -12.69
CA ASP A 37 2.22 -4.55 -13.97
C ASP A 37 1.55 -3.17 -13.87
N LYS A 38 0.88 -2.92 -12.73
CA LYS A 38 0.20 -1.67 -12.44
C LYS A 38 -0.03 -1.51 -10.94
N ALA A 39 0.09 -0.28 -10.44
CA ALA A 39 -0.41 0.13 -9.13
C ALA A 39 -1.55 1.15 -9.32
N VAL A 40 -2.64 0.99 -8.56
CA VAL A 40 -3.78 1.90 -8.55
C VAL A 40 -3.95 2.44 -7.14
N PHE A 41 -4.03 3.76 -7.02
CA PHE A 41 -4.24 4.45 -5.75
C PHE A 41 -5.59 5.16 -5.77
N THR A 42 -6.36 5.00 -4.70
CA THR A 42 -7.57 5.77 -4.47
C THR A 42 -7.24 7.13 -3.88
N GLU A 43 -8.24 8.01 -3.80
CA GLU A 43 -8.12 9.30 -3.12
C GLU A 43 -7.61 9.13 -1.68
N GLU A 44 -6.72 10.02 -1.27
CA GLU A 44 -6.21 10.07 0.10
C GLU A 44 -7.24 10.67 1.04
N LYS A 45 -7.25 10.22 2.28
CA LYS A 45 -8.11 10.76 3.32
C LYS A 45 -7.27 11.19 4.50
N GLU A 46 -7.44 12.43 4.93
CA GLU A 46 -6.86 12.90 6.19
C GLU A 46 -7.48 12.16 7.38
N ILE A 47 -6.61 11.68 8.27
CA ILE A 47 -6.99 11.01 9.51
C ILE A 47 -6.32 11.73 10.68
N SER A 48 -7.06 11.94 11.77
CA SER A 48 -6.52 12.59 12.97
C SER A 48 -5.71 11.64 13.86
N LYS A 49 -5.87 10.32 13.66
CA LYS A 49 -5.16 9.26 14.35
C LYS A 49 -5.09 8.02 13.48
N HIS A 50 -4.08 7.19 13.69
CA HIS A 50 -3.97 5.89 13.01
C HIS A 50 -5.16 4.98 13.36
N THR A 51 -5.71 4.34 12.34
CA THR A 51 -6.75 3.30 12.49
C THR A 51 -6.14 1.98 12.91
N PHE A 52 -4.87 1.75 12.54
CA PHE A 52 -4.13 0.53 12.83
C PHE A 52 -2.97 0.82 13.78
N SER A 53 -2.74 -0.09 14.75
CA SER A 53 -1.61 0.01 15.68
C SER A 53 -0.27 -0.33 15.03
N ASN A 54 -0.27 -1.17 13.99
CA ASN A 54 0.92 -1.58 13.26
C ASN A 54 0.56 -2.08 11.85
N PHE A 55 1.58 -2.22 11.00
CA PHE A 55 1.47 -2.90 9.72
C PHE A 55 1.33 -4.41 9.94
N SER A 56 0.37 -5.03 9.25
CA SER A 56 0.15 -6.48 9.32
C SER A 56 -0.21 -7.06 7.95
N ILE A 57 0.29 -8.27 7.69
CA ILE A 57 -0.03 -9.01 6.48
C ILE A 57 -1.26 -9.87 6.77
N LYS A 58 -2.39 -9.55 6.13
CA LYS A 58 -3.57 -10.41 6.14
C LYS A 58 -3.36 -11.59 5.19
N ARG A 59 -3.47 -12.80 5.74
CA ARG A 59 -3.51 -14.06 4.99
C ARG A 59 -4.85 -14.23 4.30
#